data_AF-A0A6L6PBX7-F1
#
_entry.id   AF-A0A6L6PBX7-F1
#
_cell.length_a   1.000
_cell.length_b   1.000
_cell.length_c   1.000
_cell.angle_alpha   90.00
_cell.angle_beta   90.00
_cell.angle_gamma   90.00
#
_symmetry.space_group_name_H-M   'P 1'
#
loop_
_entity.id
_entity.type
_entity.pdbx_description
1 polymer ?
#
loop_
_entity_poly.entity_id
_entity_poly.type
_entity_poly.pdbx_seq_one_letter_code
_entity_poly.pdbx_strand_id
1 'polypeptide(L)'
;MTPAQKMLSDIAQNGLHGVDHEYIIYLAKAIWYYDLLPDLGALDGPFRNDVGYFSDSLAHFSVLPAEQSRKLRAALLPYKPAAPCDDPDLNDPLAREWHSSCDIMPFYADILQFQTRHYAAGWPR
;
A
#
# COMPACT_ATOMS: atom_id res chain seq x y z
N MET A 1 7.36 -15.46 9.01
CA MET A 1 7.06 -14.41 8.01
C MET A 1 5.88 -14.88 7.17
N THR A 2 4.76 -14.16 7.21
CA THR A 2 3.56 -14.49 6.43
C THR A 2 3.81 -14.29 4.93
N PRO A 3 2.98 -14.85 4.04
CA PRO A 3 3.05 -14.56 2.61
C PRO A 3 3.02 -13.05 2.36
N ALA A 4 2.06 -12.32 2.95
CA ALA A 4 1.95 -10.87 2.81
C ALA A 4 3.22 -10.10 3.24
N GLN A 5 3.93 -10.56 4.27
CA GLN A 5 5.19 -9.93 4.69
C GLN A 5 6.32 -10.14 3.69
N LYS A 6 6.48 -11.38 3.17
CA LYS A 6 7.40 -11.65 2.05
C LYS A 6 7.08 -10.76 0.86
N MET A 7 5.78 -10.60 0.64
CA MET A 7 5.25 -9.80 -0.44
C MET A 7 5.63 -8.32 -0.36
N LEU A 8 5.51 -7.72 0.82
CA LEU A 8 5.97 -6.36 1.05
C LEU A 8 7.50 -6.24 0.97
N SER A 9 8.25 -7.24 1.44
CA SER A 9 9.71 -7.27 1.31
C SER A 9 10.17 -7.31 -0.15
N ASP A 10 9.51 -8.08 -1.00
CA ASP A 10 9.85 -8.14 -2.43
C ASP A 10 9.63 -6.79 -3.12
N ILE A 11 8.56 -6.07 -2.77
CA ILE A 11 8.32 -4.70 -3.26
C ILE A 11 9.41 -3.75 -2.73
N ALA A 12 9.76 -3.82 -1.45
CA ALA A 12 10.81 -2.96 -0.90
C ALA A 12 12.18 -3.16 -1.58
N GLN A 13 12.45 -4.36 -2.08
CA GLN A 13 13.69 -4.71 -2.77
C GLN A 13 13.68 -4.36 -4.26
N ASN A 14 12.55 -4.55 -4.95
CA ASN A 14 12.49 -4.51 -6.41
C ASN A 14 11.63 -3.38 -6.99
N GLY A 15 10.89 -2.66 -6.15
CA GLY A 15 9.99 -1.58 -6.54
C GLY A 15 8.61 -2.06 -6.99
N LEU A 16 7.66 -1.13 -7.01
CA LEU A 16 6.25 -1.40 -7.33
C LEU A 16 6.01 -1.61 -8.85
N HIS A 17 6.83 -0.99 -9.71
CA HIS A 17 6.66 -0.97 -11.17
C HIS A 17 6.65 -2.38 -11.82
N GLY A 18 7.35 -3.35 -11.24
CA GLY A 18 7.48 -4.71 -11.80
C GLY A 18 6.61 -5.77 -11.13
N VAL A 19 5.72 -5.37 -10.22
CA VAL A 19 4.96 -6.32 -9.38
C VAL A 19 3.77 -6.87 -10.15
N ASP A 20 3.53 -8.18 -10.02
CA ASP A 20 2.36 -8.83 -10.61
C ASP A 20 1.06 -8.26 -10.03
N HIS A 21 0.05 -8.05 -10.87
CA HIS A 21 -1.25 -7.54 -10.48
C HIS A 21 -1.95 -8.46 -9.44
N GLU A 22 -1.78 -9.79 -9.53
CA GLU A 22 -2.34 -10.72 -8.53
C GLU A 22 -1.74 -10.50 -7.13
N TYR A 23 -0.47 -10.12 -7.11
CA TYR A 23 0.29 -9.78 -5.90
C TYR A 23 -0.28 -8.53 -5.23
N ILE A 24 -0.57 -7.51 -6.03
CA ILE A 24 -1.17 -6.26 -5.57
C ILE A 24 -2.58 -6.49 -5.04
N ILE A 25 -3.39 -7.29 -5.74
CA ILE A 25 -4.74 -7.67 -5.29
C ILE A 25 -4.68 -8.40 -3.94
N TYR A 26 -3.75 -9.35 -3.78
CA TYR A 26 -3.59 -10.09 -2.53
C TYR A 26 -3.24 -9.15 -1.36
N LEU A 27 -2.27 -8.26 -1.55
CA LEU A 27 -1.86 -7.30 -0.52
C LEU A 27 -2.96 -6.29 -0.19
N ALA A 28 -3.69 -5.78 -1.19
CA ALA A 28 -4.82 -4.88 -0.97
C ALA A 28 -5.90 -5.55 -0.10
N LYS A 29 -6.25 -6.81 -0.39
CA LYS A 29 -7.18 -7.60 0.44
C LYS A 29 -6.64 -7.85 1.84
N ALA A 30 -5.36 -8.16 1.97
CA ALA A 30 -4.73 -8.36 3.27
C ALA A 30 -4.81 -7.11 4.15
N ILE A 31 -4.59 -5.93 3.58
CA ILE A 31 -4.72 -4.64 4.28
C ILE A 31 -6.19 -4.31 4.59
N TRP A 32 -7.10 -4.50 3.63
CA TRP A 32 -8.50 -4.12 3.79
C TRP A 32 -9.32 -5.04 4.69
N TYR A 33 -9.02 -6.34 4.71
CA TYR A 33 -9.89 -7.34 5.34
C TYR A 33 -9.22 -8.18 6.42
N TYR A 34 -7.89 -8.20 6.46
CA TYR A 34 -7.12 -9.07 7.36
C TYR A 34 -6.19 -8.30 8.29
N ASP A 35 -6.49 -7.03 8.49
CA ASP A 35 -5.80 -6.14 9.44
C ASP A 35 -4.26 -6.14 9.29
N LEU A 36 -3.74 -6.38 8.07
CA LEU A 36 -2.32 -6.29 7.81
C LEU A 36 -1.84 -4.85 8.04
N LEU A 37 -0.90 -4.69 8.97
CA LEU A 37 -0.18 -3.44 9.20
C LEU A 37 1.28 -3.62 8.76
N PRO A 38 1.68 -3.01 7.63
CA PRO A 38 3.06 -3.02 7.16
C PRO A 38 3.99 -2.35 8.19
N ASP A 39 5.06 -3.06 8.57
CA ASP A 39 6.12 -2.50 9.40
C ASP A 39 7.29 -2.09 8.51
N LEU A 40 7.29 -0.83 8.07
CA LEU A 40 8.37 -0.26 7.26
C LEU A 40 9.73 -0.29 7.99
N GLY A 41 9.76 -0.32 9.32
CA GLY A 41 11.01 -0.39 10.08
C GLY A 41 11.69 -1.76 9.96
N ALA A 42 10.92 -2.81 9.66
CA ALA A 42 11.40 -4.15 9.42
C ALA A 42 11.66 -4.45 7.93
N LEU A 43 11.40 -3.49 7.04
CA LEU A 43 11.65 -3.64 5.61
C LEU A 43 12.96 -2.96 5.24
N ASP A 44 13.87 -3.74 4.65
CA ASP A 44 15.06 -3.24 4.00
C ASP A 44 14.81 -3.17 2.48
N GLY A 45 15.50 -2.25 1.82
CA GLY A 45 15.52 -2.16 0.36
C GLY A 45 15.38 -0.72 -0.17
N PRO A 46 15.88 -0.45 -1.38
CA PRO A 46 15.90 0.90 -1.95
C PRO A 46 14.49 1.43 -2.27
N PHE A 47 13.50 0.56 -2.42
CA PHE A 47 12.12 0.91 -2.75
C PHE A 47 11.17 0.76 -1.56
N ARG A 48 11.69 0.81 -0.33
CA ARG A 48 10.85 0.77 0.88
C ARG A 48 9.73 1.82 0.85
N ASN A 49 10.00 2.98 0.27
CA ASN A 49 9.04 4.06 0.13
C ASN A 49 7.84 3.69 -0.74
N ASP A 50 8.02 2.83 -1.75
CA ASP A 50 6.93 2.32 -2.58
C ASP A 50 5.93 1.51 -1.73
N VAL A 51 6.41 0.76 -0.74
CA VAL A 51 5.56 0.04 0.21
C VAL A 51 4.76 1.03 1.07
N GLY A 52 5.40 2.11 1.51
CA GLY A 52 4.74 3.18 2.27
C GLY A 52 3.65 3.87 1.46
N TYR A 53 3.98 4.27 0.24
CA TYR A 53 3.05 4.83 -0.74
C TYR A 53 1.86 3.92 -1.00
N PHE A 54 2.13 2.65 -1.34
CA PHE A 54 1.10 1.65 -1.61
C PHE A 54 0.13 1.50 -0.43
N SER A 55 0.68 1.39 0.77
CA SER A 55 -0.10 1.18 2.00
C SER A 55 -0.91 2.41 2.39
N ASP A 56 -0.34 3.61 2.27
CA ASP A 56 -1.03 4.88 2.52
C ASP A 56 -2.16 5.06 1.50
N SER A 57 -1.91 4.77 0.22
CA SER A 57 -2.92 4.81 -0.85
C SER A 57 -4.14 3.95 -0.51
N LEU A 58 -3.92 2.71 -0.07
CA LEU A 58 -4.99 1.80 0.34
C LEU A 58 -5.76 2.28 1.58
N ALA A 59 -5.12 3.05 2.46
CA ALA A 59 -5.74 3.64 3.65
C ALA A 59 -6.75 4.77 3.31
N HIS A 60 -6.73 5.30 2.09
CA HIS A 60 -7.69 6.30 1.61
C HIS A 60 -9.01 5.67 1.11
N PHE A 61 -9.06 4.34 0.93
CA PHE A 61 -10.26 3.65 0.45
C PHE A 61 -11.27 3.47 1.59
N SER A 62 -12.55 3.75 1.30
CA SER A 62 -13.67 3.70 2.25
C SER A 62 -14.05 2.30 2.75
N VAL A 63 -13.44 1.27 2.18
CA VAL A 63 -13.57 -0.14 2.58
C VAL A 63 -12.90 -0.39 3.94
N LEU A 64 -11.81 0.33 4.23
CA LEU A 64 -11.08 0.19 5.47
C LEU A 64 -11.82 0.94 6.60
N PRO A 65 -12.15 0.29 7.74
CA PRO A 65 -12.76 0.99 8.87
C PRO A 65 -11.93 2.18 9.32
N ALA A 66 -12.57 3.26 9.76
CA ALA A 66 -11.88 4.51 10.13
C ALA A 66 -10.79 4.31 11.20
N GLU A 67 -11.04 3.43 12.18
CA GLU A 67 -10.05 3.09 13.21
C GLU A 67 -8.82 2.39 12.61
N GLN A 68 -9.04 1.45 11.67
CA GLN A 68 -7.98 0.69 11.03
C GLN A 68 -7.18 1.57 10.06
N SER A 69 -7.84 2.45 9.30
CA SER A 69 -7.17 3.47 8.48
C SER A 69 -6.30 4.39 9.34
N ARG A 70 -6.80 4.83 10.50
CA ARG A 70 -6.01 5.64 11.43
C ARG A 70 -4.78 4.89 11.96
N LYS A 71 -4.93 3.60 12.34
CA LYS A 71 -3.83 2.76 12.80
C LYS A 71 -2.77 2.59 11.71
N LEU A 72 -3.20 2.29 10.49
CA LEU A 72 -2.31 2.13 9.34
C LEU A 72 -1.52 3.41 9.07
N ARG A 73 -2.19 4.55 8.92
CA ARG A 73 -1.51 5.85 8.71
C ARG A 73 -0.55 6.20 9.85
N ALA A 74 -0.94 5.93 11.10
CA ALA A 74 -0.08 6.18 12.26
C ALA A 74 1.19 5.30 12.26
N ALA A 75 1.09 4.05 11.79
CA ALA A 75 2.24 3.16 11.65
C ALA A 75 3.19 3.61 10.52
N LEU A 76 2.66 4.19 9.45
CA LEU A 76 3.45 4.66 8.31
C LEU A 76 4.10 6.03 8.54
N LEU A 77 3.45 6.90 9.33
CA LEU A 77 3.85 8.30 9.53
C LEU A 77 5.34 8.52 9.90
N PRO A 78 5.97 7.72 10.79
CA PRO A 78 7.38 7.92 11.15
C PRO A 78 8.36 7.74 9.99
N TYR A 79 7.93 7.06 8.92
CA TYR A 79 8.75 6.72 7.76
C TYR A 79 8.46 7.61 6.55
N LYS A 80 7.41 8.43 6.62
CA LYS A 80 7.04 9.32 5.52
C LYS A 80 8.09 10.43 5.35
N PRO A 81 8.59 10.68 4.13
CA PRO A 81 9.51 11.78 3.88
C PRO A 81 8.98 13.12 4.39
N ALA A 82 9.87 13.96 4.92
CA ALA A 82 9.48 15.26 5.50
C ALA A 82 9.01 16.28 4.46
N ALA A 83 9.45 16.14 3.21
CA ALA A 83 9.06 16.97 2.10
C ALA A 83 8.81 16.09 0.86
N PRO A 84 7.81 16.42 0.02
CA PRO A 84 7.58 15.71 -1.23
C PRO A 84 8.75 15.90 -2.20
N CYS A 85 8.92 14.95 -3.13
CA CYS A 85 9.83 15.13 -4.26
C CYS A 85 9.16 15.94 -5.38
N ASP A 86 9.98 16.61 -6.18
CA ASP A 86 9.54 17.32 -7.39
C ASP A 86 9.85 16.46 -8.63
N ASP A 87 9.20 15.30 -8.69
CA ASP A 87 9.30 14.40 -9.84
C ASP A 87 8.15 14.67 -10.82
N PRO A 88 8.44 15.16 -12.04
CA PRO A 88 7.42 15.47 -13.04
C PRO A 88 6.76 14.22 -13.63
N ASP A 89 7.38 13.03 -13.51
CA ASP A 89 6.86 11.79 -14.08
C ASP A 89 5.81 11.14 -13.16
N LEU A 90 5.78 11.51 -11.88
CA LEU A 90 4.75 11.09 -10.92
C LEU A 90 3.53 11.99 -11.04
N ASN A 91 2.37 11.44 -11.37
CA ASN A 91 1.11 12.20 -11.46
C ASN A 91 0.35 12.20 -10.13
N ASP A 92 0.56 11.19 -9.28
CA ASP A 92 -0.08 11.11 -7.99
C ASP A 92 0.66 11.97 -6.95
N PRO A 93 0.02 12.99 -6.34
CA PRO A 93 0.62 13.76 -5.27
C PRO A 93 1.09 12.89 -4.10
N LEU A 94 0.38 11.80 -3.79
CA LEU A 94 0.77 10.89 -2.72
C LEU A 94 2.03 10.08 -3.07
N ALA A 95 2.24 9.76 -4.35
CA ALA A 95 3.49 9.14 -4.81
C ALA A 95 4.68 10.09 -4.58
N ARG A 96 4.49 11.39 -4.88
CA ARG A 96 5.51 12.43 -4.63
C ARG A 96 5.78 12.64 -3.15
N GLU A 97 4.75 12.62 -2.30
CA GLU A 97 4.92 12.71 -0.84
C GLU A 97 5.76 11.56 -0.29
N TRP A 98 5.65 10.38 -0.89
CA TRP A 98 6.39 9.20 -0.47
C TRP A 98 7.74 9.02 -1.17
N HIS A 99 8.04 9.80 -2.22
CA HIS A 99 9.19 9.54 -3.11
C HIS A 99 9.11 8.12 -3.69
N SER A 100 7.90 7.71 -4.09
CA SER A 100 7.65 6.42 -4.74
C SER A 100 8.35 6.37 -6.11
N SER A 101 8.80 5.19 -6.51
CA SER A 101 9.40 5.00 -7.84
C SER A 101 8.38 5.03 -8.99
N CYS A 102 7.09 4.84 -8.70
CA CYS A 102 6.02 4.92 -9.69
C CYS A 102 4.65 5.25 -9.08
N ASP A 103 3.70 5.62 -9.95
CA ASP A 103 2.29 5.78 -9.60
C ASP A 103 1.60 4.40 -9.45
N ILE A 104 0.66 4.28 -8.51
CA ILE A 104 -0.16 3.07 -8.29
C ILE A 104 -1.31 2.93 -9.30
N MET A 105 -1.60 3.99 -10.07
CA MET A 105 -2.74 4.06 -10.98
C MET A 105 -2.90 2.85 -11.92
N PRO A 106 -1.82 2.23 -12.46
CA PRO A 106 -1.96 1.03 -13.29
C PRO A 106 -2.67 -0.14 -12.61
N PHE A 107 -2.60 -0.23 -11.27
CA PHE A 107 -3.21 -1.31 -10.48
C PHE A 107 -4.61 -0.98 -9.96
N TYR A 108 -5.06 0.28 -10.09
CA TYR A 108 -6.33 0.72 -9.52
C TYR A 108 -7.52 -0.03 -10.12
N ALA A 109 -7.53 -0.27 -11.43
CA ALA A 109 -8.61 -1.02 -12.08
C ALA A 109 -8.83 -2.39 -11.44
N ASP A 110 -7.75 -3.05 -11.03
CA ASP A 110 -7.80 -4.41 -10.46
C ASP A 110 -8.23 -4.45 -9.00
N ILE A 111 -7.89 -3.40 -8.22
CA ILE A 111 -8.23 -3.35 -6.79
C ILE A 111 -9.58 -2.66 -6.52
N LEU A 112 -10.04 -1.77 -7.40
CA LEU A 112 -11.27 -0.99 -7.22
C LEU A 112 -12.52 -1.87 -7.09
N GLN A 113 -12.56 -3.01 -7.79
CA GLN A 113 -13.66 -3.98 -7.67
C GLN A 113 -13.83 -4.53 -6.24
N PHE A 114 -12.75 -4.52 -5.45
CA PHE A 114 -12.77 -4.95 -4.05
C PHE A 114 -12.98 -3.76 -3.08
N GLN A 115 -13.14 -2.52 -3.53
CA GLN A 115 -13.41 -1.39 -2.63
C GLN A 115 -14.81 -1.44 -1.97
N THR A 116 -15.66 -2.43 -2.27
CA THR A 116 -17.03 -2.44 -1.76
C THR A 116 -17.13 -3.04 -0.35
N ARG A 117 -17.89 -2.38 0.53
CA ARG A 117 -18.25 -2.92 1.86
C ARG A 117 -19.03 -4.24 1.76
N HIS A 118 -19.70 -4.49 0.63
CA HIS A 118 -20.41 -5.74 0.37
C HIS A 118 -19.47 -6.95 0.25
N TYR A 119 -18.23 -6.77 -0.21
CA TYR A 119 -17.24 -7.83 -0.25
C TYR A 119 -16.84 -8.30 1.16
N ALA A 120 -16.76 -7.38 2.14
CA ALA A 120 -16.45 -7.70 3.53
C ALA A 120 -17.51 -8.57 4.24
N ALA A 121 -18.75 -8.62 3.71
CA ALA A 121 -19.84 -9.39 4.31
C ALA A 121 -19.83 -10.89 3.91
N GLY A 122 -19.06 -11.27 2.89
CA GLY A 122 -19.04 -12.64 2.37
C GLY A 122 -17.86 -13.50 2.84
N TRP A 123 -16.91 -12.93 3.59
CA TRP A 123 -15.67 -13.61 3.97
C TRP A 123 -15.61 -13.81 5.50
N PRO A 124 -15.41 -15.04 5.99
CA PRO A 124 -15.23 -15.26 7.42
C PRO A 124 -13.95 -14.57 7.89
N ARG A 125 -14.07 -13.82 8.99
CA ARG A 125 -12.95 -13.21 9.70
C ARG A 125 -12.07 -14.25 10.36
#